data_AF-A0A178LMX4-F1
#
_entry.id   AF-A0A178LMX4-F1
#
_cell.length_a   1.000
_cell.length_b   1.000
_cell.length_c   1.000
_cell.angle_alpha   90.00
_cell.angle_beta   90.00
_cell.angle_gamma   90.00
#
_symmetry.space_group_name_H-M   'P 1'
#
loop_
_entity.id
_entity.type
_entity.pdbx_description
1 polymer ?
#
loop_
_entity_poly.entity_id
_entity_poly.type
_entity_poly.pdbx_seq_one_letter_code
_entity_poly.pdbx_strand_id
1 'polypeptide(L)'
;MLFKFSNVQDTASALIESSATFSTKYKTLEDAIQYLKQQSVMLYERAYGDVEDAEDVGDGVLQVPIWRNVGTTYYAVRSPNPPDGEEWAVKSNTPNAAYIDVVFWMAVSLN
;
A
#
# COMPACT_ATOMS: atom_id res chain seq x y z
N MET A 1 3.30 -10.29 -8.69
CA MET A 1 3.35 -10.48 -7.23
C MET A 1 1.98 -10.20 -6.63
N LEU A 2 1.57 -10.98 -5.63
CA LEU A 2 0.26 -10.81 -4.99
C LEU A 2 0.33 -9.76 -3.88
N PHE A 3 -0.60 -8.81 -3.88
CA PHE A 3 -0.75 -7.77 -2.86
C PHE A 3 -2.11 -7.88 -2.19
N LYS A 4 -2.13 -7.76 -0.86
CA LYS A 4 -3.35 -7.64 -0.08
C LYS A 4 -3.40 -6.23 0.50
N PHE A 5 -4.39 -5.43 0.09
CA PHE A 5 -4.55 -4.06 0.56
C PHE A 5 -5.51 -4.01 1.75
N SER A 6 -4.95 -4.02 2.95
CA SER A 6 -5.71 -3.80 4.18
C SER A 6 -6.23 -2.37 4.24
N ASN A 7 -7.41 -2.13 4.82
CA ASN A 7 -8.02 -0.83 5.15
C ASN A 7 -7.98 0.30 4.09
N VAL A 8 -7.77 -0.03 2.81
CA VAL A 8 -7.63 0.95 1.71
C VAL A 8 -8.93 1.71 1.44
N GLN A 9 -10.08 1.05 1.58
CA GLN A 9 -11.39 1.67 1.41
C GLN A 9 -11.66 2.72 2.50
N ASP A 10 -11.44 2.37 3.76
CA ASP A 10 -11.62 3.32 4.88
C ASP A 10 -10.68 4.52 4.75
N THR A 11 -9.43 4.27 4.34
CA THR A 11 -8.44 5.32 4.07
C THR A 11 -8.88 6.24 2.93
N ALA A 12 -9.39 5.67 1.83
CA ALA A 12 -9.88 6.45 0.69
C ALA A 12 -11.10 7.32 1.07
N SER A 13 -12.07 6.76 1.81
CA SER A 13 -13.22 7.49 2.31
C SER A 13 -12.80 8.65 3.22
N ALA A 14 -11.94 8.39 4.20
CA ALA A 14 -11.45 9.43 5.11
C ALA A 14 -10.73 10.57 4.37
N LEU A 15 -9.96 10.27 3.31
CA LEU A 15 -9.30 11.28 2.48
C LEU A 15 -10.26 12.11 1.64
N ILE A 16 -11.30 11.49 1.08
CA ILE A 16 -12.35 12.21 0.33
C ILE A 16 -13.05 13.21 1.26
N GLU A 17 -13.34 12.80 2.48
CA GLU A 17 -14.00 13.63 3.49
C GLU A 17 -13.08 14.76 4.01
N SER A 18 -11.82 14.46 4.27
CA SER A 18 -10.91 15.39 4.95
C SER A 18 -10.15 16.33 4.02
N SER A 19 -10.06 16.05 2.71
CA SER A 19 -9.20 16.78 1.78
C SER A 19 -9.93 17.18 0.49
N ALA A 20 -10.37 18.45 0.43
CA ALA A 20 -11.03 19.03 -0.75
C ALA A 20 -10.23 18.90 -2.05
N THR A 21 -8.90 19.01 -1.98
CA THR A 21 -8.02 18.80 -3.14
C THR A 21 -8.03 17.35 -3.62
N PHE A 22 -8.11 16.40 -2.69
CA PHE A 22 -8.14 14.97 -3.01
C PHE A 22 -9.47 14.61 -3.66
N SER A 23 -10.59 15.02 -3.05
CA SER A 23 -11.94 14.75 -3.58
C SER A 23 -12.22 15.44 -4.92
N THR A 24 -11.59 16.59 -5.19
CA THR A 24 -11.67 17.22 -6.53
C THR A 24 -10.94 16.40 -7.60
N LYS A 25 -9.82 15.76 -7.23
CA LYS A 25 -8.98 14.98 -8.15
C LYS A 25 -9.52 13.57 -8.38
N TYR A 26 -10.00 12.92 -7.32
CA TYR A 26 -10.55 11.56 -7.35
C TYR A 26 -12.02 11.62 -7.00
N LYS A 27 -12.87 11.58 -8.04
CA LYS A 27 -14.30 11.91 -7.94
C LYS A 27 -15.15 10.79 -7.35
N THR A 28 -14.64 9.56 -7.40
CA THR A 28 -15.32 8.38 -6.88
C THR A 28 -14.45 7.69 -5.84
N LEU A 29 -15.09 6.92 -4.96
CA LEU A 29 -14.39 6.08 -3.99
C LEU A 29 -13.50 5.05 -4.70
N GLU A 30 -13.96 4.51 -5.83
CA GLU A 30 -13.21 3.56 -6.65
C GLU A 30 -11.93 4.18 -7.22
N ASP A 31 -12.01 5.40 -7.78
CA ASP A 31 -10.84 6.13 -8.28
C ASP A 31 -9.82 6.38 -7.16
N ALA A 32 -10.30 6.74 -5.97
CA ALA A 32 -9.45 6.98 -4.81
C ALA A 32 -8.76 5.71 -4.32
N ILE A 33 -9.50 4.60 -4.19
CA ILE A 33 -8.95 3.29 -3.82
C ILE A 33 -7.89 2.87 -4.83
N GLN A 34 -8.20 2.97 -6.13
CA GLN A 34 -7.28 2.56 -7.18
C GLN A 34 -6.00 3.39 -7.18
N TYR A 35 -6.11 4.70 -6.95
CA TYR A 35 -4.94 5.56 -6.78
C TYR A 35 -4.07 5.14 -5.60
N LEU A 36 -4.67 4.89 -4.42
CA LEU A 36 -3.93 4.46 -3.23
C LEU A 36 -3.18 3.15 -3.47
N LYS A 37 -3.83 2.15 -4.09
CA LYS A 37 -3.20 0.88 -4.46
C LYS A 37 -2.02 1.10 -5.41
N GLN A 38 -2.23 1.82 -6.51
CA GLN A 38 -1.18 2.11 -7.49
C GLN A 38 0.03 2.79 -6.86
N GLN A 39 -0.18 3.83 -6.05
CA GLN A 39 0.91 4.52 -5.38
C GLN A 39 1.63 3.62 -4.37
N SER A 40 0.90 2.79 -3.62
CA SER A 40 1.52 1.86 -2.69
C SER A 40 2.40 0.82 -3.40
N VAL A 41 1.99 0.32 -4.57
CA VAL A 41 2.81 -0.61 -5.37
C VAL A 41 4.04 0.11 -5.93
N MET A 42 3.89 1.34 -6.43
CA MET A 42 5.04 2.14 -6.90
C MET A 42 6.05 2.42 -5.79
N LEU A 43 5.58 2.74 -4.58
CA LEU A 43 6.45 2.95 -3.42
C LEU A 43 7.14 1.65 -3.01
N TYR A 44 6.43 0.53 -3.07
CA TYR A 44 7.00 -0.78 -2.82
C TYR A 44 8.16 -1.08 -3.79
N GLU A 45 7.92 -0.94 -5.10
CA GLU A 45 8.97 -1.16 -6.10
C GLU A 45 10.16 -0.23 -5.92
N ARG A 46 9.92 1.02 -5.52
CA ARG A 46 11.02 1.96 -5.26
C ARG A 46 11.85 1.57 -4.04
N ALA A 47 11.21 1.06 -2.99
CA ALA A 47 11.87 0.73 -1.73
C ALA A 47 12.53 -0.66 -1.76
N TYR A 48 11.90 -1.62 -2.44
CA TYR A 48 12.27 -3.04 -2.41
C TYR A 48 12.54 -3.64 -3.79
N GLY A 49 12.62 -2.82 -4.83
CA GLY A 49 12.87 -3.28 -6.20
C GLY A 49 14.20 -4.01 -6.40
N ASP A 50 15.15 -3.82 -5.48
CA ASP A 50 16.46 -4.47 -5.49
C ASP A 50 16.63 -5.48 -4.34
N VAL A 51 15.56 -5.84 -3.63
CA VAL A 51 15.61 -6.82 -2.52
C VAL A 51 15.85 -8.24 -3.03
N GLU A 52 16.76 -8.95 -2.36
CA GLU A 52 17.15 -10.33 -2.66
C GLU A 52 16.59 -11.36 -1.64
N ASP A 53 16.14 -10.96 -0.44
CA ASP A 53 15.43 -11.84 0.52
C ASP A 53 14.17 -11.18 1.11
N ALA A 54 13.12 -11.95 1.40
CA ALA A 54 11.95 -11.48 2.13
C ALA A 54 12.25 -10.87 3.51
N GLU A 55 13.34 -11.30 4.15
CA GLU A 55 13.77 -10.69 5.42
C GLU A 55 14.18 -9.21 5.25
N ASP A 56 14.62 -8.82 4.05
CA ASP A 56 15.01 -7.44 3.74
C ASP A 56 13.80 -6.50 3.52
N VAL A 57 12.60 -7.06 3.32
CA VAL A 57 11.38 -6.24 3.22
C VAL A 57 11.00 -5.63 4.56
N GLY A 58 11.52 -6.16 5.67
CA GLY A 58 11.33 -5.63 7.02
C GLY A 58 9.86 -5.54 7.42
N ASP A 59 9.42 -6.45 8.30
CA ASP A 59 8.08 -6.33 8.90
C ASP A 59 7.96 -4.96 9.60
N GLY A 60 6.96 -4.15 9.22
CA GLY A 60 6.72 -2.90 9.93
C GLY A 60 7.31 -1.64 9.28
N VAL A 61 7.98 -1.74 8.13
CA VAL A 61 8.60 -0.57 7.49
C VAL A 61 7.57 0.39 6.87
N LEU A 62 7.49 1.57 7.47
CA LEU A 62 6.70 2.72 7.01
C LEU A 62 7.29 3.39 5.77
N GLN A 63 6.52 3.47 4.68
CA GLN A 63 6.79 4.26 3.50
C GLN A 63 5.81 5.42 3.36
N VAL A 64 6.34 6.61 3.13
CA VAL A 64 5.58 7.87 3.03
C VAL A 64 6.18 8.81 1.98
N PRO A 65 5.38 9.75 1.43
CA PRO A 65 3.91 9.81 1.47
C PRO A 65 3.27 9.17 0.23
N ILE A 66 2.13 8.48 0.38
CA ILE A 66 1.22 8.15 -0.74
C ILE A 66 0.43 9.38 -1.17
N TRP A 67 -0.16 10.05 -0.17
CA TRP A 67 -0.82 11.34 -0.26
C TRP A 67 -0.49 12.09 1.02
N ARG A 68 -0.74 13.41 1.08
CA ARG A 68 -0.45 14.22 2.28
C ARG A 68 -0.91 13.52 3.55
N ASN A 69 0.02 13.27 4.47
CA ASN A 69 -0.18 12.55 5.74
C ASN A 69 -0.66 11.08 5.62
N VAL A 70 -0.56 10.45 4.46
CA VAL A 70 -0.92 9.03 4.24
C VAL A 70 0.34 8.24 3.91
N GLY A 71 0.49 7.07 4.51
CA GLY A 71 1.58 6.15 4.23
C GLY A 71 1.11 4.69 4.19
N THR A 72 2.06 3.80 3.91
CA THR A 72 1.87 2.34 3.86
C THR A 72 3.04 1.59 4.46
N THR A 73 2.78 0.40 4.99
CA THR A 73 3.79 -0.56 5.50
C THR A 73 3.51 -1.83 4.78
N TYR A 74 4.59 -2.52 4.50
CA TYR A 74 4.63 -3.76 3.80
C TYR A 74 5.06 -4.84 4.78
N TYR A 75 4.37 -5.98 4.70
CA TYR A 75 4.74 -7.19 5.41
C TYR A 75 4.84 -8.31 4.38
N ALA A 76 5.99 -8.95 4.29
CA ALA A 76 6.20 -10.08 3.42
C ALA A 76 5.65 -11.35 4.08
N VAL A 77 4.50 -11.84 3.62
CA VAL A 77 3.83 -12.96 4.29
C VAL A 77 4.14 -14.27 3.60
N ARG A 78 4.71 -15.22 4.35
CA ARG A 78 4.96 -16.61 3.92
C ARG A 78 3.80 -17.51 4.37
N SER A 79 2.62 -17.35 3.76
CA SER A 79 1.45 -18.19 4.07
C SER A 79 1.35 -19.38 3.12
N PRO A 80 1.15 -20.63 3.60
CA PRO A 80 0.85 -21.76 2.74
C PRO A 80 -0.54 -21.66 2.09
N ASN A 81 -1.44 -20.86 2.67
CA ASN A 81 -2.79 -20.58 2.16
C ASN A 81 -2.96 -19.05 2.11
N PRO A 82 -2.42 -18.38 1.07
CA PRO A 82 -2.58 -16.94 0.95
C PRO A 82 -4.08 -16.60 0.78
N PRO A 83 -4.58 -15.53 1.43
CA PRO A 83 -5.91 -15.01 1.15
C PRO A 83 -5.99 -14.48 -0.29
N ASP A 84 -7.20 -14.28 -0.79
CA ASP A 84 -7.41 -13.59 -2.07
C ASP A 84 -6.73 -12.22 -2.01
N GLY A 85 -5.79 -12.01 -2.92
CA GLY A 85 -5.09 -10.75 -3.13
C GLY A 85 -5.18 -10.34 -4.59
N GLU A 86 -4.67 -9.16 -4.89
CA GLU A 86 -4.62 -8.62 -6.25
C GLU A 86 -3.22 -8.82 -6.81
N GLU A 87 -3.13 -9.39 -8.01
CA GLU A 87 -1.84 -9.53 -8.68
C GLU A 87 -1.42 -8.23 -9.36
N TRP A 88 -0.21 -7.77 -9.02
CA TRP A 88 0.42 -6.59 -9.61
C TRP A 88 1.77 -6.97 -10.20
N ALA A 89 2.08 -6.37 -11.36
CA ALA A 89 3.40 -6.48 -11.96
C ALA A 89 4.39 -5.59 -11.20
N VAL A 90 5.49 -6.18 -10.75
CA VAL A 90 6.59 -5.49 -10.07
C VAL A 90 7.93 -6.03 -10.57
N LYS A 91 8.99 -5.21 -10.54
CA LYS A 91 10.32 -5.60 -11.01
C LYS A 91 10.97 -6.70 -10.18
N SER A 92 10.80 -6.67 -8.86
CA SER A 92 11.30 -7.70 -7.95
C SER A 92 10.14 -8.48 -7.36
N ASN A 93 10.21 -9.80 -7.50
CA ASN A 93 9.43 -10.70 -6.67
C ASN A 93 10.26 -10.92 -5.40
N THR A 94 9.79 -10.41 -4.28
CA THR A 94 10.42 -10.71 -2.99
C THR A 94 10.45 -12.20 -2.76
N PRO A 95 11.64 -12.81 -2.63
CA PRO A 95 11.75 -14.26 -2.59
C PRO A 95 11.04 -14.87 -1.39
N ASN A 96 10.41 -16.02 -1.61
CA ASN A 96 9.69 -16.80 -0.59
C ASN A 96 8.45 -16.13 0.04
N ALA A 97 8.07 -14.91 -0.37
CA ALA A 97 6.80 -14.31 0.01
C ALA A 97 5.66 -14.91 -0.82
N ALA A 98 4.58 -15.32 -0.15
CA ALA A 98 3.34 -15.71 -0.82
C ALA A 98 2.56 -14.48 -1.29
N TYR A 99 2.55 -13.42 -0.48
CA TYR A 99 1.96 -12.12 -0.81
C TYR A 99 2.58 -11.02 0.06
N ILE A 100 2.33 -9.76 -0.32
CA ILE A 100 2.63 -8.58 0.50
C ILE A 100 1.34 -8.06 1.12
N ASP A 101 1.28 -8.00 2.45
CA ASP A 101 0.21 -7.26 3.15
C ASP A 101 0.59 -5.78 3.20
N VAL A 102 -0.29 -4.94 2.66
CA VAL A 102 -0.15 -3.49 2.59
C VAL A 102 -1.18 -2.89 3.53
N VAL A 103 -0.71 -2.30 4.63
CA VAL A 103 -1.56 -1.60 5.59
C VAL A 103 -1.40 -0.11 5.38
N PHE A 104 -2.51 0.62 5.31
CA PHE A 104 -2.51 2.08 5.16
C PHE A 104 -2.69 2.76 6.51
N TRP A 105 -2.10 3.95 6.69
CA TRP A 105 -2.41 4.85 7.81
C TRP A 105 -2.47 6.28 7.35
N MET A 106 -3.22 7.03 8.14
CA MET A 106 -3.26 8.47 8.12
C MET A 106 -2.61 9.00 9.39
N ALA A 107 -1.54 9.78 9.22
CA ALA A 107 -0.99 10.57 10.30
C ALA A 107 -2.02 11.64 10.69
N VAL A 108 -2.44 11.61 11.94
CA VAL A 108 -3.27 12.67 12.51
C VAL A 108 -2.38 13.90 12.66
N SER A 109 -2.74 15.01 12.02
CA SER A 109 -2.08 16.29 12.33
C SER A 109 -2.37 16.62 13.79
N LEU A 110 -1.34 16.59 14.63
CA LEU A 110 -1.40 17.17 15.97
C LEU A 110 -1.46 18.69 15.78
N ASN A 111 -2.67 19.26 15.90
CA ASN A 111 -2.87 20.71 16.00
C ASN A 111 -2.45 21.21 17.38
#